data_AF-A0A1X7TVH3-F1
#
_entry.id   AF-A0A1X7TVH3-F1
#
_cell.length_a   1.000
_cell.length_b   1.000
_cell.length_c   1.000
_cell.angle_alpha   90.00
_cell.angle_beta   90.00
_cell.angle_gamma   90.00
#
_symmetry.space_group_name_H-M   'P 1'
#
loop_
_entity.id
_entity.type
_entity.pdbx_description
1 polymer ?
#
loop_
_entity_poly.entity_id
_entity_poly.type
_entity_poly.pdbx_seq_one_letter_code
_entity_poly.pdbx_strand_id
1 'polypeptide(L)' 'MRGAPHYHIFLWIKNAPVVNIDRPEEVCSFIHDRITCHIPNRNPLPDFNFLVTKYEMHKCSKYCTRNIKDLCIKKLI' A
#
# COMPACT_ATOMS: atom_id res chain seq x y z
N MET A 1 -8.03 -8.48 20.60
CA MET A 1 -8.74 -7.58 19.67
C MET A 1 -8.17 -7.82 18.27
N ARG A 2 -8.94 -8.45 17.38
CA ARG A 2 -8.50 -8.74 16.00
C ARG A 2 -8.71 -7.47 15.15
N GLY A 3 -7.64 -6.99 14.51
CA GLY A 3 -7.67 -5.88 13.57
C GLY A 3 -7.69 -4.51 14.24
N ALA A 4 -6.79 -3.61 13.81
CA ALA A 4 -7.02 -2.19 13.99
C ALA A 4 -8.28 -1.79 13.17
N PRO A 5 -9.04 -0.75 13.57
CA PRO A 5 -10.04 -0.16 12.69
C PRO A 5 -9.38 0.15 11.34
N HIS A 6 -9.88 -0.45 10.27
CA HIS A 6 -9.43 -0.17 8.92
C HIS A 6 -10.59 0.49 8.17
N TYR A 7 -10.25 1.49 7.35
CA TYR A 7 -11.22 2.22 6.57
C TYR A 7 -11.27 1.62 5.17
N HIS A 8 -12.48 1.27 4.72
CA HIS A 8 -12.70 0.99 3.31
C HIS A 8 -12.93 2.32 2.59
N ILE A 9 -12.18 2.59 1.54
CA ILE A 9 -12.29 3.82 0.75
C ILE A 9 -12.37 3.44 -0.72
N PHE A 10 -13.26 4.10 -1.46
CA PHE A 10 -13.32 4.04 -2.91
C PHE A 10 -12.72 5.33 -3.49
N LEU A 11 -11.67 5.21 -4.30
CA LEU A 11 -10.97 6.35 -4.90
C LEU A 11 -11.06 6.29 -6.43
N TRP A 12 -11.52 7.38 -7.03
CA TRP A 12 -11.44 7.58 -8.48
C TRP A 12 -10.14 8.30 -8.81
N ILE A 13 -9.26 7.64 -9.56
CA ILE A 13 -7.99 8.23 -10.00
C ILE A 13 -8.19 8.73 -11.42
N LYS A 14 -7.85 10.00 -11.66
CA LYS A 14 -7.90 10.59 -13.01
C LYS A 14 -7.04 9.77 -13.96
N ASN A 15 -7.60 9.41 -15.11
CA ASN A 15 -6.94 8.62 -16.17
C ASN A 15 -6.54 7.20 -15.75
N ALA A 16 -7.19 6.61 -14.74
CA ALA A 16 -7.04 5.18 -14.48
C ALA A 16 -7.69 4.35 -15.59
N PRO A 17 -7.08 3.20 -15.95
CA PRO A 17 -7.68 2.29 -16.93
C PRO A 17 -8.97 1.67 -16.37
N VAL A 18 -9.92 1.41 -17.25
CA VAL A 18 -11.23 0.84 -16.93
C VAL A 18 -11.20 -0.66 -17.15
N VAL A 19 -11.50 -1.40 -16.09
CA VAL A 19 -11.59 -2.87 -16.11
C VAL A 19 -12.61 -3.32 -17.15
N ASN A 20 -12.27 -4.34 -17.94
CA ASN A 20 -13.06 -4.90 -19.05
C ASN A 20 -13.28 -3.95 -20.25
N ILE A 21 -12.63 -2.79 -20.28
CA ILE A 21 -12.64 -1.88 -21.43
C ILE A 21 -11.22 -1.75 -21.98
N ASP A 22 -10.29 -1.33 -21.12
CA ASP A 22 -8.88 -1.19 -21.49
C ASP A 22 -8.14 -2.54 -21.44
N ARG A 23 -6.92 -2.57 -21.98
CA ARG A 23 -6.17 -3.82 -22.11
C ARG A 23 -5.84 -4.40 -20.72
N PRO A 24 -5.94 -5.73 -20.53
CA PRO A 24 -5.59 -6.36 -19.25
C PRO A 24 -4.18 -6.00 -18.77
N GLU A 25 -3.23 -5.89 -19.70
CA GLU A 25 -1.85 -5.51 -19.41
C GLU A 25 -1.74 -4.10 -18.82
N GLU A 26 -2.51 -3.13 -19.35
CA GLU A 26 -2.52 -1.74 -18.88
C GLU A 26 -3.14 -1.65 -17.49
N VAL A 27 -4.24 -2.38 -17.27
CA VAL A 27 -4.88 -2.48 -15.94
C VAL A 27 -3.91 -3.10 -14.93
N CYS A 28 -3.26 -4.21 -15.28
CA CYS A 28 -2.31 -4.89 -14.39
C CYS A 28 -1.11 -4.02 -14.06
N SER A 29 -0.50 -3.36 -15.07
CA SER A 29 0.63 -2.46 -14.84
C SER A 29 0.22 -1.28 -13.97
N PHE A 30 -0.93 -0.66 -14.23
CA PHE A 30 -1.41 0.47 -13.45
C PHE A 30 -1.58 0.13 -11.96
N ILE A 31 -2.16 -1.05 -11.67
CA ILE A 31 -2.31 -1.56 -10.30
C ILE A 31 -0.94 -1.84 -9.70
N HIS A 32 -0.06 -2.56 -10.41
CA HIS A 32 1.25 -2.94 -9.89
C HIS A 32 2.12 -1.73 -9.53
N ASP A 33 2.11 -0.68 -10.35
CA ASP A 33 2.91 0.52 -10.17
C ASP A 33 2.46 1.38 -8.97
N ARG A 34 1.18 1.31 -8.60
CA ARG A 34 0.56 2.22 -7.61
C ARG A 34 0.18 1.54 -6.30
N ILE A 35 -0.24 0.27 -6.38
CA ILE A 35 -0.68 -0.51 -5.23
C ILE A 35 0.46 -1.42 -4.80
N THR A 36 1.37 -0.85 -4.02
CA THR A 36 2.58 -1.53 -3.57
C THR A 36 2.74 -1.44 -2.06
N CYS A 37 3.30 -2.49 -1.46
CA CYS A 37 3.69 -2.48 -0.05
C CYS A 37 5.12 -1.92 0.15
N HIS A 38 5.79 -1.45 -0.91
CA HIS A 38 7.15 -0.91 -0.79
C HIS A 38 7.14 0.48 -0.15
N ILE A 39 8.14 0.74 0.71
CA ILE A 39 8.35 2.08 1.25
C ILE A 39 8.97 2.96 0.15
N PRO A 40 8.36 4.12 -0.19
CA PRO A 40 8.89 5.03 -1.20
C PRO A 40 10.29 5.54 -0.84
N ASN A 41 11.14 5.79 -1.82
CA ASN A 41 12.47 6.37 -1.56
C ASN A 41 12.34 7.83 -1.08
N ARG A 42 13.08 8.19 -0.02
CA ARG A 42 13.08 9.55 0.56
C ARG A 42 13.60 10.64 -0.38
N ASN A 43 14.52 10.31 -1.29
CA ASN A 43 15.18 11.32 -2.12
C ASN A 43 14.24 11.90 -3.19
N PRO A 44 13.60 11.10 -4.07
CA PRO A 44 12.70 11.66 -5.08
C PRO A 44 11.33 12.04 -4.51
N LEU A 45 10.88 11.42 -3.40
CA LEU A 45 9.53 11.54 -2.88
C LEU A 45 9.50 11.65 -1.33
N PRO A 46 10.09 12.73 -0.76
CA PRO A 46 10.24 12.87 0.70
C PRO A 46 8.89 12.88 1.42
N ASP A 47 7.91 13.61 0.90
CA ASP A 47 6.58 13.72 1.51
C ASP A 47 5.82 12.39 1.46
N PHE A 48 5.90 11.67 0.34
CA PHE A 48 5.24 10.37 0.23
C PHE A 48 5.87 9.34 1.16
N ASN A 49 7.21 9.32 1.25
CA ASN A 49 7.90 8.50 2.25
C ASN A 49 7.43 8.84 3.67
N PHE A 50 7.33 10.13 4.00
CA PHE A 50 6.88 10.57 5.32
C PHE A 50 5.46 10.09 5.64
N LEU A 51 4.51 10.27 4.72
CA LEU A 51 3.12 9.85 4.92
C LEU A 51 3.01 8.34 5.12
N VAL A 52 3.64 7.54 4.25
CA VAL A 52 3.63 6.06 4.36
C VAL A 52 4.28 5.61 5.66
N THR A 53 5.45 6.18 6.00
CA THR A 53 6.17 5.86 7.24
C THR A 53 5.32 6.19 8.47
N LYS A 54 4.61 7.32 8.45
CA LYS A 54 3.83 7.81 9.60
C LYS A 54 2.53 7.04 9.83
N TYR A 55 1.80 6.70 8.77
CA TYR A 55 0.43 6.18 8.87
C TYR A 55 0.31 4.68 8.58
N GLU A 56 1.16 4.14 7.69
CA GLU A 56 1.07 2.76 7.22
C GLU A 56 2.04 1.80 7.94
N MET A 57 2.98 2.33 8.72
CA MET A 57 3.77 1.49 9.63
C MET A 57 2.97 1.16 10.90
N HIS A 58 3.21 -0.03 11.44
CA HIS A 58 2.74 -0.38 12.76
C HIS A 58 3.88 -0.92 13.62
N LYS A 59 3.72 -0.79 14.94
CA LYS A 59 4.65 -1.42 15.88
C LYS A 59 4.43 -2.92 15.86
N CYS A 60 5.44 -3.69 15.47
CA CYS A 60 5.37 -5.14 15.48
C CYS A 60 5.05 -5.65 16.89
N SER A 61 3.97 -6.41 17.02
CA SER A 61 3.66 -7.15 18.24
C SER A 61 4.31 -8.53 18.19
N LYS A 62 4.36 -9.24 19.33
CA LYS A 62 4.80 -10.65 19.38
C LYS A 62 4.04 -11.56 18.40
N TYR A 63 2.86 -11.14 17.94
CA TYR A 63 2.07 -11.83 16.93
C TYR A 63 2.54 -11.51 15.50
N CYS A 64 2.90 -10.26 15.15
CA CYS A 64 3.46 -9.93 13.81
C CYS A 64 4.82 -10.60 13.60
N THR A 65 5.67 -10.55 14.62
CA THR A 65 7.04 -11.08 14.57
C THR A 65 7.10 -12.61 14.57
N ARG A 66 5.96 -13.28 14.74
CA ARG A 66 5.90 -14.75 14.80
C ARG A 66 6.26 -15.40 13.46
N ASN A 67 6.05 -14.70 12.35
CA ASN A 67 6.30 -15.20 10.99
C ASN A 67 7.17 -14.29 10.10
N ILE A 68 7.55 -13.08 10.52
CA ILE A 68 8.31 -12.12 9.69
C ILE A 68 9.33 -11.38 10.56
N LYS A 69 10.60 -11.34 10.14
CA LYS A 69 11.71 -10.77 10.94
C LYS A 69 12.03 -9.30 10.63
N ASP A 70 11.71 -8.79 9.44
CA ASP A 70 12.09 -7.42 9.06
C ASP A 70 10.92 -6.66 8.43
N LEU A 71 10.57 -5.53 9.07
CA LEU A 71 9.69 -4.45 8.61
C LEU A 71 8.23 -4.85 8.25
N CYS A 72 7.33 -4.91 9.25
CA CYS A 72 5.89 -5.09 9.02
C CYS A 72 5.22 -3.78 8.55
N ILE A 73 5.07 -3.56 7.24
CA ILE A 73 4.19 -2.52 6.68
C ILE A 73 2.76 -3.06 6.72
N LYS A 74 1.77 -2.23 7.05
CA LYS A 74 0.37 -2.65 6.97
C LYS A 74 0.09 -3.07 5.53
N LYS A 75 -0.29 -4.33 5.33
CA LYS A 75 -0.73 -4.80 4.02
C LYS A 75 -2.06 -4.12 3.74
N LEU A 76 -2.07 -3.16 2.82
CA LEU A 76 -3.29 -2.49 2.37
C LEU A 76 -4.02 -3.47 1.44
N ILE A 77 -4.91 -4.29 2.01
CA ILE A 77 -6.01 -4.95 1.31
C ILE A 77 -7.24 -4.80 2.19
#